data_AF-A0A8H8IVC9-F1
#
_entry.id   AF-A0A8H8IVC9-F1
#
_cell.length_a   1.000
_cell.length_b   1.000
_cell.length_c   1.000
_cell.angle_alpha   90.00
_cell.angle_beta   90.00
_cell.angle_gamma   90.00
#
_symmetry.space_group_name_H-M   'P 1'
#
loop_
_entity.id
_entity.type
_entity.pdbx_description
1 polymer ?
#
loop_
_entity_poly.entity_id
_entity_poly.type
_entity_poly.pdbx_seq_one_letter_code
_entity_poly.pdbx_strand_id
1 'polypeptide(L)'
;MSDYPDGEQFLLNAVYHVFLPPKLPQKSPGDNLERVVNYRLATLTLEAIAKYRQLLPECSIKWAQLSTMLATFASTLLSHMDMFALEEQMMEMRLGDILALHIREQNAAILVRKAPLGTTFEIFEVQAPNASVMSVPGKLVRHFPGPAIEVPGATANDIGFISEIANFLAQMSVDVLEGATAKSTKAGSKVAEVRDVADPHYISQLFTGILRGFGKEVEPRRVVKRIADEVLWG
;
A
#
# COMPACT_ATOMS: atom_id res chain seq x y z
N MET A 1 23.53 20.21 -5.22
CA MET A 1 22.49 20.80 -4.35
C MET A 1 21.67 19.61 -3.88
N SER A 2 21.59 19.33 -2.58
CA SER A 2 21.02 18.09 -2.07
C SER A 2 19.53 18.01 -2.41
N ASP A 3 19.10 16.98 -3.15
CA ASP A 3 17.69 16.68 -3.48
C ASP A 3 16.86 16.22 -2.27
N TYR A 4 17.39 16.37 -1.04
CA TYR A 4 16.69 16.04 0.18
C TYR A 4 16.05 17.29 0.79
N PRO A 5 14.74 17.24 1.14
CA PRO A 5 14.10 18.34 1.84
C PRO A 5 14.82 18.61 3.16
N ASP A 6 14.94 19.90 3.51
CA ASP A 6 15.43 20.31 4.83
C ASP A 6 14.60 19.65 5.95
N GLY A 7 15.23 19.37 7.09
CA GLY A 7 14.63 18.66 8.21
C GLY A 7 13.35 19.32 8.72
N GLU A 8 13.25 20.65 8.63
CA GLU A 8 12.04 21.40 8.98
C GLU A 8 10.87 21.08 8.05
N GLN A 9 11.11 21.03 6.74
CA GLN A 9 10.10 20.70 5.74
C GLN A 9 9.58 19.26 5.94
N PHE A 10 10.45 18.32 6.29
CA PHE A 10 10.04 16.96 6.63
C PHE A 10 9.14 16.94 7.88
N LEU A 11 9.56 17.55 8.99
CA LEU A 11 8.80 17.56 10.24
C LEU A 11 7.40 18.15 10.03
N LEU A 12 7.30 19.21 9.23
CA LEU A 12 6.04 19.82 8.88
C LEU A 12 5.11 18.85 8.12
N ASN A 13 5.65 18.12 7.13
CA ASN A 13 4.88 17.10 6.41
C ASN A 13 4.47 15.93 7.31
N ALA A 14 5.37 15.45 8.18
CA ALA A 14 5.04 14.42 9.16
C ALA A 14 3.89 14.88 10.09
N VAL A 15 3.89 16.16 10.49
CA VAL A 15 2.80 16.73 11.28
C VAL A 15 1.47 16.70 10.52
N TYR A 16 1.47 17.03 9.23
CA TYR A 16 0.26 16.95 8.39
C TYR A 16 -0.29 15.54 8.29
N HIS A 17 0.57 14.52 8.11
CA HIS A 17 0.13 13.14 7.94
C HIS A 17 -0.22 12.43 9.26
N VAL A 18 0.42 12.80 10.38
CA VAL A 18 0.23 12.12 11.68
C VAL A 18 -0.85 12.79 12.52
N PHE A 19 -0.87 14.12 12.57
CA PHE A 19 -1.76 14.88 13.46
C PHE A 19 -2.95 15.51 12.75
N LEU A 20 -2.88 15.68 11.43
CA LEU A 20 -3.92 16.29 10.58
C LEU A 20 -4.46 17.61 11.19
N PRO A 21 -3.61 18.65 11.30
CA PRO A 21 -3.99 19.91 11.96
C PRO A 21 -5.06 20.68 11.16
N PRO A 22 -5.77 21.65 11.78
CA PRO A 22 -6.85 22.39 11.11
C PRO A 22 -6.45 23.14 9.82
N LYS A 23 -5.17 23.51 9.68
CA LYS A 23 -4.65 24.16 8.47
C LYS A 23 -3.75 23.20 7.72
N LEU A 24 -4.31 22.59 6.68
CA LEU A 24 -3.61 21.66 5.78
C LEU A 24 -3.05 22.38 4.54
N PRO A 25 -1.99 21.83 3.91
CA PRO A 25 -1.44 22.38 2.67
C PRO A 25 -2.45 22.27 1.52
N GLN A 26 -2.65 23.37 0.78
CA GLN A 26 -3.62 23.45 -0.33
C GLN A 26 -3.11 22.85 -1.64
N LYS A 27 -1.83 22.48 -1.70
CA LYS A 27 -1.20 21.89 -2.88
C LYS A 27 -0.52 20.59 -2.48
N SER A 28 -0.65 19.58 -3.35
CA SER A 28 0.13 18.36 -3.22
C SER A 28 1.63 18.69 -3.26
N PRO A 29 2.46 18.06 -2.41
CA PRO A 29 3.90 18.25 -2.38
C PRO A 29 4.63 17.79 -3.68
N GLY A 30 3.93 17.14 -4.61
CA GLY A 30 4.50 16.53 -5.81
C GLY A 30 5.15 15.17 -5.51
N ASP A 31 5.28 14.33 -6.54
CA ASP A 31 5.62 12.90 -6.37
C ASP A 31 6.94 12.66 -5.63
N ASN A 32 7.98 13.44 -5.93
CA ASN A 32 9.30 13.26 -5.31
C ASN A 32 9.27 13.52 -3.80
N LEU A 33 8.64 14.64 -3.38
CA LEU A 33 8.56 14.97 -1.97
C LEU A 33 7.63 14.00 -1.23
N GLU A 34 6.53 13.56 -1.87
CA GLU A 34 5.63 12.57 -1.31
C GLU A 34 6.35 11.22 -1.05
N ARG A 35 7.16 10.73 -2.01
CA ARG A 35 7.99 9.52 -1.84
C ARG A 35 8.94 9.65 -0.65
N VAL A 36 9.63 10.79 -0.54
CA VAL A 36 10.56 11.03 0.57
C VAL A 36 9.83 11.10 1.91
N VAL A 37 8.66 11.75 1.96
CA VAL A 37 7.84 11.83 3.18
C VAL A 37 7.34 10.44 3.58
N ASN A 38 6.81 9.65 2.65
CA ASN A 38 6.35 8.28 2.89
C ASN A 38 7.49 7.39 3.40
N TYR A 39 8.67 7.45 2.77
CA TYR A 39 9.86 6.75 3.23
C TYR A 39 10.19 7.11 4.68
N ARG A 40 10.22 8.40 5.00
CA ARG A 40 10.54 8.87 6.35
C ARG A 40 9.49 8.49 7.39
N LEU A 41 8.20 8.51 7.03
CA LEU A 41 7.13 8.02 7.92
C LEU A 41 7.29 6.52 8.20
N ALA A 42 7.64 5.73 7.19
CA ALA A 42 7.94 4.30 7.35
C ALA A 42 9.17 4.07 8.25
N THR A 43 10.26 4.80 8.05
CA THR A 43 11.46 4.68 8.90
C THR A 43 11.22 5.17 10.33
N LEU A 44 10.47 6.27 10.52
CA LEU A 44 10.08 6.76 11.84
C LEU A 44 9.22 5.73 12.59
N THR A 45 8.31 5.06 11.88
CA THR A 45 7.50 3.97 12.42
C THR A 45 8.37 2.79 12.84
N LEU A 46 9.37 2.43 12.02
CA LEU A 46 10.33 1.38 12.33
C LEU A 46 11.16 1.71 13.59
N GLU A 47 11.65 2.94 13.72
CA GLU A 47 12.36 3.41 14.91
C GLU A 47 11.48 3.35 16.17
N ALA A 48 10.20 3.74 16.04
CA ALA A 48 9.25 3.67 17.14
C ALA A 48 8.99 2.20 17.56
N ILE A 49 8.84 1.28 16.60
CA ILE A 49 8.71 -0.15 16.87
C ILE A 49 9.95 -0.71 17.57
N ALA A 50 11.15 -0.32 17.13
CA ALA A 50 12.39 -0.77 17.76
C ALA A 50 12.48 -0.36 19.23
N LYS A 51 12.05 0.87 19.57
CA LYS A 51 11.95 1.36 20.95
C LYS A 51 10.86 0.62 21.73
N TYR A 52 9.67 0.47 21.14
CA TYR A 52 8.52 -0.17 21.79
C TYR A 52 8.73 -1.66 22.08
N ARG A 53 9.43 -2.39 21.19
CA ARG A 53 9.77 -3.80 21.36
C ARG A 53 10.57 -4.06 22.63
N GLN A 54 11.41 -3.11 23.06
CA GLN A 54 12.18 -3.25 24.31
C GLN A 54 11.28 -3.36 25.54
N LEU A 55 10.03 -2.91 25.45
CA LEU A 55 9.03 -2.95 26.51
C LEU A 55 8.14 -4.21 26.46
N LEU A 56 8.18 -5.00 25.37
CA LEU A 56 7.30 -6.15 25.13
C LEU A 56 8.06 -7.40 24.68
N PRO A 57 8.82 -8.06 25.58
CA PRO A 57 9.67 -9.20 25.23
C PRO A 57 8.89 -10.43 24.75
N GLU A 58 7.64 -10.61 25.18
CA GLU A 58 6.81 -11.79 24.90
C GLU A 58 6.43 -11.95 23.41
N CYS A 59 6.46 -10.86 22.64
CA CYS A 59 6.08 -10.86 21.21
C CYS A 59 7.29 -10.71 20.27
N SER A 60 8.50 -11.06 20.73
CA SER A 60 9.76 -10.76 20.05
C SER A 60 9.84 -11.22 18.59
N ILE A 61 9.31 -12.41 18.26
CA ILE A 61 9.30 -12.96 16.89
C ILE A 61 8.38 -12.13 15.99
N LYS A 62 7.15 -11.85 16.43
CA LYS A 62 6.19 -11.05 15.64
C LYS A 62 6.71 -9.62 15.41
N TRP A 63 7.35 -9.03 16.42
CA TRP A 63 7.98 -7.73 16.28
C TRP A 63 9.16 -7.76 15.31
N ALA A 64 9.98 -8.81 15.33
CA ALA A 64 11.05 -8.97 14.34
C ALA A 64 10.49 -9.07 12.92
N GLN A 65 9.46 -9.90 12.70
CA GLN A 65 8.80 -10.02 11.38
C GLN A 65 8.22 -8.68 10.90
N LEU A 66 7.55 -7.93 11.79
CA LEU A 66 7.03 -6.60 11.48
C LEU A 66 8.14 -5.59 11.15
N SER A 67 9.24 -5.62 11.90
CA SER A 67 10.39 -4.75 11.63
C SER A 67 11.03 -5.06 10.28
N THR A 68 11.23 -6.34 9.95
CA THR A 68 11.75 -6.76 8.65
C THR A 68 10.82 -6.34 7.53
N MET A 69 9.51 -6.63 7.65
CA MET A 69 8.52 -6.21 6.66
C MET A 69 8.53 -4.70 6.43
N LEU A 70 8.54 -3.89 7.50
CA LEU A 70 8.55 -2.43 7.37
C LEU A 70 9.87 -1.88 6.82
N ALA A 71 11.00 -2.50 7.14
CA ALA A 71 12.30 -2.11 6.58
C ALA A 71 12.35 -2.39 5.07
N THR A 72 11.89 -3.56 4.64
CA THR A 72 11.75 -3.91 3.22
C THR A 72 10.75 -3.00 2.53
N PHE A 73 9.59 -2.73 3.15
CA PHE A 73 8.61 -1.79 2.60
C PHE A 73 9.22 -0.40 2.40
N ALA A 74 9.91 0.13 3.42
CA ALA A 74 10.54 1.45 3.35
C ALA A 74 11.55 1.54 2.20
N SER A 75 12.38 0.52 1.98
CA SER A 75 13.36 0.55 0.88
C SER A 75 12.70 0.62 -0.51
N THR A 76 11.49 0.07 -0.67
CA THR A 76 10.75 0.14 -1.94
C THR A 76 10.11 1.50 -2.22
N LEU A 77 9.94 2.37 -1.22
CA LEU A 77 9.24 3.66 -1.39
C LEU A 77 10.04 4.71 -2.16
N LEU A 78 11.37 4.58 -2.20
CA LEU A 78 12.26 5.55 -2.85
C LEU A 78 12.48 5.24 -4.33
N SER A 79 12.18 4.03 -4.79
CA SER A 79 12.35 3.61 -6.18
C SER A 79 11.02 3.18 -6.79
N HIS A 80 11.01 2.94 -8.09
CA HIS A 80 9.94 2.15 -8.69
C HIS A 80 10.11 0.69 -8.27
N MET A 81 9.02 -0.07 -8.36
CA MET A 81 9.08 -1.51 -8.16
C MET A 81 9.86 -2.12 -9.32
N ASP A 82 10.95 -2.81 -9.00
CA ASP A 82 11.73 -3.56 -9.96
C ASP A 82 11.27 -5.02 -9.97
N MET A 83 11.06 -5.57 -11.17
CA MET A 83 10.56 -6.92 -11.36
C MET A 83 11.50 -7.95 -10.75
N PHE A 84 12.80 -7.88 -11.04
CA PHE A 84 13.78 -8.87 -10.57
C PHE A 84 13.97 -8.78 -9.06
N ALA A 85 13.98 -7.56 -8.50
CA ALA A 85 14.04 -7.37 -7.06
C ALA A 85 12.80 -7.92 -6.35
N LEU A 86 11.59 -7.73 -6.92
CA LEU A 86 10.38 -8.30 -6.37
C LEU A 86 10.37 -9.83 -6.46
N GLU A 87 10.79 -10.38 -7.59
CA GLU A 87 10.94 -11.82 -7.80
C GLU A 87 11.86 -12.44 -6.75
N GLU A 88 13.06 -11.86 -6.56
CA GLU A 88 14.03 -12.26 -5.53
C GLU A 88 13.41 -12.19 -4.13
N GLN A 89 12.77 -11.06 -3.78
CA GLN A 89 12.11 -10.90 -2.49
C GLN A 89 11.03 -11.97 -2.23
N MET A 90 10.23 -12.32 -3.23
CA MET A 90 9.20 -13.33 -3.12
C MET A 90 9.78 -14.75 -3.00
N MET A 91 10.86 -15.05 -3.71
CA MET A 91 11.58 -16.32 -3.61
C MET A 91 12.24 -16.52 -2.25
N GLU A 92 12.77 -15.45 -1.65
CA GLU A 92 13.46 -15.50 -0.37
C GLU A 92 12.54 -15.55 0.85
N MET A 93 11.23 -15.34 0.68
CA MET A 93 10.25 -15.37 1.78
C MET A 93 10.26 -16.71 2.53
N ARG A 94 10.52 -16.66 3.82
CA ARG A 94 10.48 -17.78 4.76
C ARG A 94 9.12 -17.87 5.44
N LEU A 95 8.84 -19.01 6.06
CA LEU A 95 7.59 -19.20 6.82
C LEU A 95 7.42 -18.11 7.89
N GLY A 96 6.27 -17.44 7.86
CA GLY A 96 5.93 -16.33 8.74
C GLY A 96 6.36 -14.95 8.23
N ASP A 97 7.10 -14.88 7.12
CA ASP A 97 7.47 -13.61 6.51
C ASP A 97 6.26 -12.91 5.90
N ILE A 98 6.33 -11.58 5.91
CA ILE A 98 5.32 -10.69 5.36
C ILE A 98 6.04 -9.73 4.42
N LEU A 99 5.55 -9.64 3.19
CA LEU A 99 6.00 -8.65 2.21
C LEU A 99 4.84 -7.67 1.99
N ALA A 100 5.13 -6.38 2.13
CA ALA A 100 4.16 -5.31 1.87
C ALA A 100 4.54 -4.59 0.58
N LEU A 101 3.59 -4.48 -0.34
CA LEU A 101 3.78 -3.88 -1.65
C LEU A 101 2.80 -2.73 -1.83
N HIS A 102 3.31 -1.59 -2.30
CA HIS A 102 2.49 -0.45 -2.69
C HIS A 102 2.44 -0.36 -4.22
N ILE A 103 1.25 -0.55 -4.79
CA ILE A 103 0.98 -0.42 -6.22
C ILE A 103 0.40 0.98 -6.44
N ARG A 104 1.29 1.99 -6.44
CA ARG A 104 0.95 3.42 -6.39
C ARG A 104 -0.06 3.82 -7.47
N GLU A 105 0.22 3.47 -8.72
CA GLU A 105 -0.61 3.88 -9.86
C GLU A 105 -2.00 3.24 -9.88
N GLN A 106 -2.23 2.19 -9.07
CA GLN A 106 -3.54 1.54 -8.92
C GLN A 106 -4.19 1.82 -7.55
N ASN A 107 -3.71 2.78 -6.77
CA ASN A 107 -4.27 3.10 -5.43
C ASN A 107 -4.44 1.84 -4.54
N ALA A 108 -3.51 0.89 -4.66
CA ALA A 108 -3.64 -0.41 -4.04
C ALA A 108 -2.37 -0.82 -3.29
N ALA A 109 -2.56 -1.66 -2.28
CA ALA A 109 -1.46 -2.31 -1.59
C ALA A 109 -1.77 -3.80 -1.42
N ILE A 110 -0.70 -4.60 -1.34
CA ILE A 110 -0.79 -6.05 -1.22
C ILE A 110 0.08 -6.46 -0.03
N LEU A 111 -0.51 -7.19 0.92
CA LEU A 111 0.27 -7.93 1.91
C LEU A 111 0.36 -9.39 1.48
N VAL A 112 1.56 -9.84 1.22
CA VAL A 112 1.88 -11.24 0.92
C VAL A 112 2.34 -11.89 2.23
N ARG A 113 1.64 -12.93 2.67
CA ARG A 113 1.96 -13.66 3.91
C ARG A 113 2.36 -15.09 3.58
N LYS A 114 3.56 -15.48 4.00
CA LYS A 114 4.04 -16.84 3.85
C LYS A 114 3.59 -17.70 5.03
N ALA A 115 2.81 -18.74 4.77
CA ALA A 115 2.33 -19.68 5.78
C ALA A 115 2.67 -21.13 5.40
N PRO A 116 2.58 -22.10 6.34
CA PRO A 116 2.92 -23.50 6.04
C PRO A 116 2.10 -24.14 4.92
N LEU A 117 0.82 -23.76 4.78
CA LEU A 117 -0.09 -24.33 3.79
C LEU A 117 -0.05 -23.62 2.44
N GLY A 118 0.48 -22.39 2.40
CA GLY A 118 0.46 -21.57 1.20
C GLY A 118 0.82 -20.12 1.47
N THR A 119 0.67 -19.30 0.43
CA THR A 119 0.89 -17.87 0.47
C THR A 119 -0.44 -17.15 0.36
N THR A 120 -0.75 -16.28 1.32
CA THR A 120 -1.95 -15.44 1.27
C THR A 120 -1.61 -14.07 0.71
N PHE A 121 -2.40 -13.60 -0.25
CA PHE A 121 -2.35 -12.26 -0.81
C PHE A 121 -3.56 -11.49 -0.30
N GLU A 122 -3.34 -10.48 0.54
CA GLU A 122 -4.38 -9.62 1.11
C GLU A 122 -4.35 -8.27 0.40
N ILE A 123 -5.48 -7.86 -0.20
CA ILE A 123 -5.55 -6.63 -1.00
C ILE A 123 -6.10 -5.48 -0.18
N PHE A 124 -5.51 -4.30 -0.35
CA PHE A 124 -5.90 -3.06 0.32
C PHE A 124 -6.09 -1.96 -0.73
N GLU A 125 -7.09 -1.11 -0.53
CA GLU A 125 -7.22 0.17 -1.23
C GLU A 125 -6.55 1.25 -0.35
N VAL A 126 -5.60 2.00 -0.88
CA VAL A 126 -4.74 2.87 -0.07
C VAL A 126 -5.49 4.15 0.33
N GLN A 127 -6.02 4.88 -0.65
CA GLN A 127 -6.74 6.14 -0.48
C GLN A 127 -8.21 5.95 -0.83
N ALA A 128 -9.08 6.66 -0.11
CA ALA A 128 -10.51 6.67 -0.43
C ALA A 128 -10.78 7.72 -1.52
N PRO A 129 -11.74 7.48 -2.43
CA PRO A 129 -12.18 8.49 -3.39
C PRO A 129 -12.70 9.75 -2.70
N ASN A 130 -12.48 10.91 -3.33
CA ASN A 130 -12.91 12.21 -2.81
C ASN A 130 -14.40 12.23 -2.44
N ALA A 131 -15.24 11.60 -3.27
CA ALA A 131 -16.68 11.48 -3.02
C ALA A 131 -16.98 10.72 -1.71
N SER A 132 -16.21 9.67 -1.40
CA SER A 132 -16.37 8.90 -0.17
C SER A 132 -15.97 9.73 1.05
N VAL A 133 -14.86 10.47 0.97
CA VAL A 133 -14.41 11.36 2.06
C VAL A 133 -15.45 12.44 2.34
N MET A 134 -15.96 13.09 1.29
CA MET A 134 -16.96 14.18 1.42
C MET A 134 -18.36 13.70 1.82
N SER A 135 -18.64 12.40 1.73
CA SER A 135 -19.97 11.84 2.05
C SER A 135 -20.26 11.70 3.55
N VAL A 136 -19.22 11.76 4.39
CA VAL A 136 -19.34 11.48 5.83
C VAL A 136 -18.92 12.69 6.66
N PRO A 137 -19.70 13.09 7.68
CA PRO A 137 -19.21 14.04 8.67
C PRO A 137 -18.20 13.34 9.59
N GLY A 138 -16.96 13.83 9.60
CA GLY A 138 -15.94 13.41 10.56
C GLY A 138 -14.97 12.34 10.04
N LYS A 139 -15.13 11.07 10.46
CA LYS A 139 -14.15 10.00 10.17
C LYS A 139 -14.75 8.93 9.26
N LEU A 140 -14.04 8.59 8.19
CA LEU A 140 -14.40 7.51 7.28
C LEU A 140 -14.14 6.16 7.95
N VAL A 141 -15.15 5.28 7.98
CA VAL A 141 -15.00 3.91 8.48
C VAL A 141 -14.59 3.01 7.32
N ARG A 142 -13.43 2.38 7.44
CA ARG A 142 -12.90 1.44 6.43
C ARG A 142 -12.58 0.09 7.05
N HIS A 143 -12.76 -0.95 6.26
CA HIS A 143 -12.48 -2.33 6.63
C HIS A 143 -11.29 -2.83 5.82
N PHE A 144 -10.30 -3.40 6.50
CA PHE A 144 -9.10 -3.92 5.85
C PHE A 144 -8.72 -5.30 6.38
N PRO A 145 -8.08 -6.15 5.57
CA PRO A 145 -7.95 -6.01 4.11
C PRO A 145 -9.33 -6.09 3.42
N GLY A 146 -9.34 -5.87 2.11
CA GLY A 146 -10.44 -6.20 1.20
C GLY A 146 -10.43 -7.71 0.86
N PRO A 147 -10.40 -8.10 -0.41
CA PRO A 147 -10.26 -9.51 -0.81
C PRO A 147 -8.95 -10.12 -0.31
N ALA A 148 -8.96 -11.43 -0.04
CA ALA A 148 -7.76 -12.20 0.24
C ALA A 148 -7.82 -13.57 -0.44
N ILE A 149 -6.71 -13.95 -1.10
CA ILE A 149 -6.59 -15.23 -1.80
C ILE A 149 -5.42 -16.02 -1.23
N GLU A 150 -5.66 -17.28 -0.87
CA GLU A 150 -4.61 -18.23 -0.46
C GLU A 150 -4.25 -19.13 -1.65
N VAL A 151 -2.99 -19.05 -2.08
CA VAL A 151 -2.40 -19.90 -3.12
C VAL A 151 -1.63 -21.05 -2.44
N PRO A 152 -1.89 -22.32 -2.78
CA PRO A 152 -1.18 -23.46 -2.19
C PRO A 152 0.33 -23.37 -2.38
N GLY A 153 1.10 -23.82 -1.40
CA GLY A 153 2.56 -23.71 -1.43
C GLY A 153 3.22 -24.35 -2.66
N ALA A 154 2.65 -25.43 -3.20
CA ALA A 154 3.16 -26.06 -4.43
C ALA A 154 3.15 -25.12 -5.64
N THR A 155 2.18 -24.21 -5.71
CA THR A 155 2.07 -23.19 -6.77
C THR A 155 2.77 -21.90 -6.36
N ALA A 156 2.57 -21.45 -5.12
CA ALA A 156 3.13 -20.19 -4.63
C ALA A 156 4.66 -20.19 -4.47
N ASN A 157 5.30 -21.37 -4.52
CA ASN A 157 6.76 -21.54 -4.53
C ASN A 157 7.31 -21.89 -5.91
N ASP A 158 6.45 -22.05 -6.92
CA ASP A 158 6.89 -22.30 -8.29
C ASP A 158 7.53 -21.03 -8.86
N ILE A 159 8.72 -21.18 -9.46
CA ILE A 159 9.49 -20.04 -9.98
C ILE A 159 8.69 -19.33 -11.07
N GLY A 160 8.06 -20.08 -11.99
CA GLY A 160 7.27 -19.49 -13.07
C GLY A 160 6.09 -18.68 -12.54
N PHE A 161 5.38 -19.20 -11.54
CA PHE A 161 4.33 -18.44 -10.85
C PHE A 161 4.87 -17.15 -10.22
N ILE A 162 5.99 -17.22 -9.51
CA ILE A 162 6.58 -16.03 -8.86
C ILE A 162 7.01 -15.00 -9.90
N SER A 163 7.69 -15.40 -10.98
CA SER A 163 8.13 -14.50 -12.04
C SER A 163 6.95 -13.79 -12.72
N GLU A 164 5.85 -14.50 -13.00
CA GLU A 164 4.65 -13.90 -13.61
C GLU A 164 3.95 -12.92 -12.67
N ILE A 165 3.85 -13.24 -11.38
CA ILE A 165 3.27 -12.33 -10.39
C ILE A 165 4.15 -11.08 -10.23
N ALA A 166 5.47 -11.25 -10.15
CA ALA A 166 6.41 -10.14 -10.05
C ALA A 166 6.34 -9.22 -11.28
N ASN A 167 6.32 -9.80 -12.48
CA ASN A 167 6.17 -9.06 -13.73
C ASN A 167 4.85 -8.28 -13.78
N PHE A 168 3.73 -8.93 -13.47
CA PHE A 168 2.42 -8.29 -13.44
C PHE A 168 2.39 -7.10 -12.46
N LEU A 169 2.87 -7.30 -11.23
CA LEU A 169 2.84 -6.26 -10.21
C LEU A 169 3.80 -5.10 -10.52
N ALA A 170 4.99 -5.38 -11.07
CA ALA A 170 5.92 -4.35 -11.50
C ALA A 170 5.29 -3.47 -12.60
N GLN A 171 4.63 -4.07 -13.60
CA GLN A 171 3.90 -3.33 -14.64
C GLN A 171 2.79 -2.47 -14.05
N MET A 172 1.92 -3.05 -13.22
CA MET A 172 0.81 -2.31 -12.59
C MET A 172 1.29 -1.17 -11.68
N SER A 173 2.53 -1.23 -11.18
CA SER A 173 3.10 -0.18 -10.33
C SER A 173 3.57 1.07 -11.08
N VAL A 174 3.63 1.02 -12.42
CA VAL A 174 4.11 2.12 -13.28
C VAL A 174 3.06 2.51 -14.33
N ASP A 175 2.24 1.57 -14.79
CA ASP A 175 1.27 1.82 -15.84
C ASP A 175 0.08 2.65 -15.35
N VAL A 176 -0.16 3.79 -15.99
CA VAL A 176 -1.38 4.57 -15.82
C VAL A 176 -2.43 4.05 -16.80
N LEU A 177 -3.32 3.18 -16.31
CA LEU A 177 -4.34 2.55 -17.13
C LEU A 177 -5.56 3.47 -17.29
N GLU A 178 -6.02 3.69 -18.52
CA GLU A 178 -7.16 4.58 -18.81
C GLU A 178 -8.46 4.19 -18.07
N GLY A 179 -8.61 2.91 -17.73
CA GLY A 179 -9.72 2.40 -16.91
C GLY A 179 -9.62 2.74 -15.43
N ALA A 180 -8.40 2.95 -14.90
CA ALA A 180 -8.14 3.29 -13.50
C ALA A 180 -8.34 4.77 -13.21
N THR A 181 -8.33 5.62 -14.24
CA THR A 181 -8.54 7.05 -14.07
C THR A 181 -9.96 7.34 -13.57
N ALA A 182 -10.07 8.05 -12.45
CA ALA A 182 -11.36 8.48 -11.93
C ALA A 182 -12.08 9.36 -12.97
N LYS A 183 -13.27 8.93 -13.38
CA LYS A 183 -14.13 9.64 -14.34
C LYS A 183 -15.27 10.28 -13.59
N SER A 184 -15.32 11.61 -13.53
CA SER A 184 -16.50 12.32 -13.07
C SER A 184 -17.35 12.78 -14.25
N THR A 185 -18.66 12.89 -14.01
CA THR A 185 -19.59 13.40 -15.03
C THR A 185 -19.87 14.85 -14.70
N LYS A 186 -19.28 15.80 -15.44
CA LYS A 186 -19.64 17.22 -15.34
C LYS A 186 -20.49 17.60 -16.55
N ALA A 187 -21.67 18.16 -16.28
CA ALA A 187 -22.58 18.71 -17.29
C ALA A 187 -22.89 17.77 -18.47
N GLY A 188 -23.18 16.48 -18.20
CA GLY A 188 -23.54 15.50 -19.23
C GLY A 188 -22.37 14.94 -20.06
N SER A 189 -21.14 15.39 -19.82
CA SER A 189 -19.92 14.86 -20.42
C SER A 189 -19.06 14.15 -19.37
N LYS A 190 -18.54 12.95 -19.70
CA LYS A 190 -17.57 12.25 -18.86
C LYS A 190 -16.21 12.90 -19.07
N VAL A 191 -15.77 13.69 -18.11
CA VAL A 191 -14.43 14.31 -18.12
C VAL A 191 -13.59 13.56 -17.11
N ALA A 192 -12.39 13.11 -17.50
CA ALA A 192 -11.45 12.52 -16.56
C ALA A 192 -11.18 13.55 -15.44
N GLU A 193 -11.50 13.19 -14.20
CA GLU A 193 -11.15 14.03 -13.07
C GLU A 193 -9.70 13.71 -12.73
N VAL A 194 -8.78 14.44 -13.37
CA VAL A 194 -7.32 14.35 -13.21
C VAL A 194 -6.86 14.55 -11.74
N ARG A 195 -7.78 14.77 -10.79
CA ARG A 195 -7.52 15.07 -9.38
C ARG A 195 -8.10 14.06 -8.38
N ASP A 196 -8.81 13.01 -8.81
CA ASP A 196 -9.32 11.98 -7.90
C ASP A 196 -8.45 10.72 -7.97
N VAL A 197 -8.51 9.89 -6.94
CA VAL A 197 -7.62 8.73 -6.77
C VAL A 197 -7.92 7.65 -7.82
N ALA A 198 -6.90 6.87 -8.19
CA ALA A 198 -7.08 5.75 -9.10
C ALA A 198 -8.06 4.71 -8.52
N ASP A 199 -8.87 4.10 -9.38
CA ASP A 199 -9.76 2.99 -8.99
C ASP A 199 -8.92 1.71 -8.80
N PRO A 200 -8.99 1.05 -7.62
CA PRO A 200 -8.15 -0.12 -7.32
C PRO A 200 -8.59 -1.40 -8.03
N HIS A 201 -9.55 -1.40 -8.97
CA HIS A 201 -10.10 -2.62 -9.58
C HIS A 201 -9.07 -3.49 -10.31
N TYR A 202 -7.99 -2.95 -10.87
CA TYR A 202 -6.96 -3.78 -11.48
C TYR A 202 -6.25 -4.69 -10.47
N ILE A 203 -6.18 -4.29 -9.20
CA ILE A 203 -5.63 -5.13 -8.13
C ILE A 203 -6.75 -5.85 -7.36
N SER A 204 -7.79 -5.14 -6.96
CA SER A 204 -8.89 -5.71 -6.16
C SER A 204 -9.81 -6.65 -6.95
N GLN A 205 -9.87 -6.55 -8.27
CA GLN A 205 -10.70 -7.42 -9.12
C GLN A 205 -9.87 -8.26 -10.09
N LEU A 206 -9.06 -7.64 -10.96
CA LEU A 206 -8.29 -8.39 -11.97
C LEU A 206 -7.23 -9.28 -11.33
N PHE A 207 -6.32 -8.74 -10.52
CA PHE A 207 -5.30 -9.53 -9.84
C PHE A 207 -5.92 -10.59 -8.91
N THR A 208 -6.96 -10.22 -8.17
CA THR A 208 -7.72 -11.17 -7.34
C THR A 208 -8.33 -12.30 -8.20
N GLY A 209 -8.87 -11.97 -9.37
CA GLY A 209 -9.39 -12.94 -10.34
C GLY A 209 -8.32 -13.88 -10.89
N ILE A 210 -7.13 -13.37 -11.20
CA ILE A 210 -5.96 -14.17 -11.61
C ILE A 210 -5.60 -15.16 -10.48
N LEU A 211 -5.43 -14.67 -9.24
CA LEU A 211 -5.07 -15.50 -8.10
C LEU A 211 -6.11 -16.58 -7.79
N ARG A 212 -7.41 -16.31 -8.00
CA ARG A 212 -8.48 -17.32 -7.84
C ARG A 212 -8.31 -18.52 -8.79
N GLY A 213 -7.65 -18.36 -9.94
CA GLY A 213 -7.34 -19.47 -10.83
C GLY A 213 -6.30 -20.44 -10.24
N PHE A 214 -5.47 -19.97 -9.31
CA PHE A 214 -4.36 -20.73 -8.71
C PHE A 214 -4.59 -21.06 -7.23
N GLY A 215 -5.64 -20.53 -6.63
CA GLY A 215 -5.88 -20.62 -5.20
C GLY A 215 -7.36 -20.54 -4.86
N LYS A 216 -7.64 -20.15 -3.62
CA LYS A 216 -9.01 -20.00 -3.12
C LYS A 216 -9.15 -18.69 -2.37
N GLU A 217 -10.33 -18.10 -2.44
CA GLU A 217 -10.66 -16.98 -1.58
C GLU A 217 -10.74 -17.44 -0.12
N VAL A 218 -10.17 -16.64 0.77
CA VAL A 218 -10.16 -16.87 2.21
C VAL A 218 -10.70 -15.64 2.90
N GLU A 219 -11.41 -15.83 4.01
CA GLU A 219 -11.87 -14.69 4.81
C GLU A 219 -10.73 -14.22 5.73
N PRO A 220 -10.17 -13.02 5.50
CA PRO A 220 -9.06 -12.52 6.29
C PRO A 220 -9.56 -11.98 7.63
N ARG A 221 -8.66 -11.88 8.62
CA ARG A 221 -8.98 -11.17 9.86
C ARG A 221 -9.07 -9.68 9.59
N ARG A 222 -10.30 -9.16 9.49
CA ARG A 222 -10.52 -7.74 9.22
C ARG A 222 -10.29 -6.85 10.44
N VAL A 223 -9.72 -5.69 10.19
CA VAL A 223 -9.58 -4.57 11.13
C VAL A 223 -10.46 -3.44 10.64
N VAL A 224 -11.20 -2.83 11.57
CA VAL A 224 -11.99 -1.62 11.31
C VAL A 224 -11.15 -0.42 11.68
N LYS A 225 -10.93 0.49 10.73
CA LYS A 225 -10.20 1.74 10.92
C LYS A 225 -11.15 2.91 10.76
N ARG A 226 -11.05 3.89 11.66
CA ARG A 226 -11.68 5.20 11.52
C ARG A 226 -10.60 6.16 11.02
N ILE A 227 -10.67 6.53 9.74
CA ILE A 227 -9.67 7.34 9.06
C ILE A 227 -10.10 8.79 9.07
N ALA A 228 -9.14 9.67 9.35
CA ALA A 228 -9.25 11.09 9.17
C ALA A 228 -8.71 11.43 7.78
N ASP A 229 -9.54 12.01 6.92
CA ASP A 229 -9.16 12.40 5.56
C ASP A 229 -9.94 13.65 5.18
N GLU A 230 -9.36 14.53 4.37
CA GLU A 230 -9.89 15.86 4.06
C GLU A 230 -9.67 16.20 2.59
N VAL A 231 -10.74 16.65 1.91
CA VAL A 231 -10.66 17.16 0.54
C VAL A 231 -10.69 18.68 0.58
N LEU A 232 -9.56 19.30 0.25
CA LEU A 232 -9.41 20.75 0.21
C LEU A 232 -9.81 21.28 -1.17
N TRP A 233 -10.90 22.03 -1.23
CA TRP A 233 -11.33 22.76 -2.42
C TRP A 233 -10.80 24.20 -2.34
N GLY A 234 -9.83 24.52 -3.21
CA GLY A 234 -9.26 25.85 -3.38
C GLY A 234 -9.19 26.25 -4.84
#